data_AF-A0A2N5C886-F1
#
_entry.id   AF-A0A2N5C886-F1
#
_cell.length_a   1.000
_cell.length_b   1.000
_cell.length_c   1.000
_cell.angle_alpha   90.00
_cell.angle_beta   90.00
_cell.angle_gamma   90.00
#
_symmetry.space_group_name_H-M   'P 1'
#
loop_
_entity.id
_entity.type
_entity.pdbx_description
1 polymer ?
#
loop_
_entity_poly.entity_id
_entity_poly.type
_entity_poly.pdbx_seq_one_letter_code
_entity_poly.pdbx_strand_id
1 'polypeptide(L)'
;MPLSRSRNPRCCWLGSPPVTQPEQIQARLVAIRERGYAFTEEEYLLGDYSVAAAVVDRSGVAHAAINIAVTKPRWQGANDERRFADLVIAAAAAISGQQTSLVALRQEG
;
A
#
# COMPACT_ATOMS: atom_id res chain seq x y z
N MET A 1 -15.18 8.42 48.25
CA MET A 1 -14.42 9.19 47.24
C MET A 1 -13.78 8.22 46.26
N PRO A 2 -14.26 8.10 45.01
CA PRO A 2 -13.59 7.30 44.00
C PRO A 2 -12.69 8.19 43.12
N LEU A 3 -11.47 7.72 42.91
CA LEU A 3 -10.45 8.34 42.05
C LEU A 3 -10.94 8.42 40.60
N SER A 4 -11.14 9.65 40.13
CA SER A 4 -11.40 9.98 38.73
C SER A 4 -10.21 9.55 37.86
N ARG A 5 -10.37 8.45 37.12
CA ARG A 5 -9.49 8.08 36.02
C ARG A 5 -9.61 9.15 34.93
N SER A 6 -8.67 10.09 34.92
CA SER A 6 -8.43 11.02 33.82
C SER A 6 -8.13 10.24 32.54
N ARG A 7 -9.16 9.98 31.74
CA ARG A 7 -9.01 9.69 30.31
C ARG A 7 -8.47 10.96 29.66
N ASN A 8 -7.16 11.00 29.43
CA ASN A 8 -6.55 11.99 28.55
C ASN A 8 -6.41 11.37 27.16
N PRO A 9 -7.32 11.65 26.21
CA PRO A 9 -7.34 11.01 24.88
C PRO A 9 -6.30 11.58 23.92
N ARG A 10 -5.36 12.42 24.38
CA ARG A 10 -4.59 13.32 23.51
C ARG A 10 -3.24 12.81 22.98
N CYS A 11 -2.81 11.58 23.25
CA CYS A 11 -1.43 11.16 22.90
C CYS A 11 -1.23 9.94 21.98
N CYS A 12 -2.28 9.22 21.53
CA CYS A 12 -2.09 8.05 20.65
C CYS A 12 -2.75 8.15 19.26
N TRP A 13 -3.42 9.25 18.94
CA TRP A 13 -4.22 9.41 17.71
C TRP A 13 -3.70 10.55 16.82
N LEU A 14 -2.42 10.49 16.42
CA LEU A 14 -1.85 11.44 15.46
C LEU A 14 -1.65 10.86 14.05
N GLY A 15 -2.27 9.72 13.75
CA GLY A 15 -2.25 9.09 12.42
C GLY A 15 -3.61 9.23 11.73
N SER A 16 -3.63 9.18 10.41
CA SER A 16 -4.88 9.11 9.64
C SER A 16 -5.71 7.90 10.08
N PRO A 17 -7.02 8.06 10.35
CA PRO A 17 -7.84 6.93 10.76
C PRO A 17 -7.90 5.88 9.63
N PRO A 18 -7.77 4.59 9.93
CA PRO A 18 -7.87 3.55 8.92
C PRO A 18 -9.24 3.60 8.25
N VAL A 19 -9.27 3.37 6.95
CA VAL A 19 -10.53 3.33 6.20
C VAL A 19 -11.30 2.07 6.60
N THR A 20 -12.44 2.24 7.28
CA THR A 20 -13.25 1.13 7.80
C THR A 20 -14.55 0.91 7.03
N GLN A 21 -14.95 1.87 6.18
CA GLN A 21 -16.19 1.77 5.41
C GLN A 21 -15.97 1.05 4.07
N PRO A 22 -16.79 0.04 3.74
CA PRO A 22 -16.60 -0.75 2.52
C PRO A 22 -16.70 0.09 1.24
N GLU A 23 -17.58 1.08 1.20
CA GLU A 23 -17.73 1.99 0.05
C GLU A 23 -16.46 2.83 -0.18
N GLN A 24 -15.84 3.32 0.89
CA GLN A 24 -14.60 4.09 0.82
C GLN A 24 -13.42 3.21 0.38
N ILE A 25 -13.39 1.95 0.82
CA ILE A 25 -12.39 0.97 0.36
C ILE A 25 -12.57 0.72 -1.14
N GLN A 26 -13.80 0.51 -1.61
CA GLN A 26 -14.07 0.30 -3.04
C GLN A 26 -13.67 1.50 -3.89
N ALA A 27 -14.02 2.72 -3.48
CA ALA A 27 -13.61 3.94 -4.17
C ALA A 27 -12.07 4.06 -4.25
N ARG A 28 -11.38 3.71 -3.16
CA ARG A 28 -9.92 3.70 -3.12
C ARG A 28 -9.32 2.64 -4.05
N LEU A 29 -9.91 1.44 -4.11
CA LEU A 29 -9.49 0.39 -5.04
C LEU A 29 -9.62 0.82 -6.51
N VAL A 30 -10.68 1.55 -6.86
CA VAL A 30 -10.83 2.10 -8.22
C VAL A 30 -9.70 3.09 -8.53
N ALA A 31 -9.44 4.05 -7.64
CA ALA A 31 -8.36 5.01 -7.82
C ALA A 31 -6.96 4.34 -7.89
N ILE A 32 -6.74 3.29 -7.10
CA ILE A 32 -5.49 2.50 -7.13
C ILE A 32 -5.33 1.80 -8.48
N ARG A 33 -6.40 1.23 -9.04
CA ARG A 33 -6.36 0.58 -10.35
C ARG A 33 -6.03 1.55 -11.47
N GLU A 34 -6.56 2.77 -11.42
CA GLU A 34 -6.25 3.82 -12.40
C GLU A 34 -4.81 4.31 -12.32
N ARG A 35 -4.27 4.42 -11.09
CA ARG A 35 -2.90 4.91 -10.85
C ARG A 35 -1.83 3.84 -11.01
N GLY A 36 -2.18 2.56 -10.85
CA GLY A 36 -1.25 1.43 -10.87
C GLY A 36 -0.48 1.20 -9.57
N TYR A 37 -0.71 2.03 -8.54
CA TYR A 37 -0.10 1.89 -7.22
C TYR A 37 -1.05 2.35 -6.11
N ALA A 38 -0.89 1.75 -4.93
CA ALA A 38 -1.53 2.12 -3.69
C ALA A 38 -0.56 2.93 -2.83
N PHE A 39 -1.06 3.99 -2.23
CA PHE A 39 -0.33 4.81 -1.28
C PHE A 39 -1.16 4.93 0.01
N THR A 40 -0.51 4.71 1.14
CA THR A 40 -1.09 4.84 2.47
C THR A 40 -0.18 5.66 3.37
N GLU A 41 -0.80 6.55 4.15
CA GLU A 41 -0.12 7.43 5.10
C GLU A 41 -0.57 7.09 6.51
N GLU A 42 0.35 6.62 7.35
CA GLU A 42 0.14 6.45 8.79
C GLU A 42 -1.04 5.54 9.19
N GLU A 43 -1.51 4.69 8.27
CA GLU A 43 -2.67 3.82 8.51
C GLU A 43 -2.34 2.54 9.29
N TYR A 44 -1.09 2.07 9.21
CA TYR A 44 -0.62 0.88 9.94
C TYR A 44 0.29 1.21 11.10
N LEU A 45 1.18 2.21 10.93
CA LEU A 45 2.07 2.68 11.96
C LEU A 45 2.15 4.21 11.92
N LEU A 46 2.13 4.84 13.09
CA LEU A 46 2.26 6.29 13.21
C LEU A 46 3.62 6.73 12.64
N GLY A 47 3.60 7.59 11.62
CA GLY A 47 4.80 8.06 10.93
C GLY A 47 5.37 7.10 9.88
N ASP A 48 4.56 6.19 9.33
CA ASP A 48 4.94 5.32 8.20
C ASP A 48 4.26 5.77 6.90
N TYR A 49 5.01 5.73 5.80
CA TYR A 49 4.52 5.89 4.45
C TYR A 49 4.72 4.57 3.71
N SER A 50 3.65 4.03 3.15
CA SER A 50 3.73 2.79 2.38
C SER A 50 3.24 2.99 0.96
N VAL A 51 4.03 2.50 0.02
CA VAL A 51 3.70 2.44 -1.41
C VAL A 51 3.68 0.98 -1.83
N ALA A 52 2.63 0.56 -2.52
CA ALA A 52 2.48 -0.80 -2.99
C ALA A 52 1.99 -0.85 -4.44
N ALA A 53 2.37 -1.86 -5.21
CA ALA A 53 1.82 -2.14 -6.53
C ALA A 53 1.45 -3.61 -6.66
N ALA A 54 0.39 -3.87 -7.42
CA ALA A 54 -0.07 -5.23 -7.69
C ALA A 54 0.75 -5.86 -8.82
N VAL A 55 1.14 -7.11 -8.62
CA VAL A 55 1.73 -7.96 -9.66
C VAL A 55 0.58 -8.68 -10.36
N VAL A 56 0.30 -8.26 -11.58
CA VAL A 56 -0.79 -8.78 -12.41
C VAL A 56 -0.28 -9.72 -13.50
N ASP A 57 -1.07 -10.72 -13.87
CA ASP A 57 -0.85 -11.51 -15.09
C ASP A 57 -1.39 -10.78 -16.34
N ARG A 58 -1.08 -11.29 -17.54
CA ARG A 58 -1.64 -10.85 -18.84
C ARG A 58 -3.17 -10.85 -18.88
N SER A 59 -3.82 -11.68 -18.05
CA SER A 59 -5.26 -11.69 -17.87
C SER A 59 -5.80 -10.53 -17.01
N GLY A 60 -4.92 -9.70 -16.43
CA GLY A 60 -5.28 -8.63 -15.50
C GLY A 60 -5.58 -9.10 -14.08
N VAL A 61 -5.37 -10.38 -13.78
CA VAL A 61 -5.56 -10.95 -12.45
C VAL A 61 -4.33 -10.67 -11.58
N ALA A 62 -4.55 -10.06 -10.41
CA ALA A 62 -3.50 -9.82 -9.42
C ALA A 62 -3.19 -11.10 -8.65
N HIS A 63 -1.95 -11.58 -8.71
CA HIS A 63 -1.49 -12.78 -8.00
C HIS A 63 -0.63 -12.48 -6.77
N ALA A 64 0.03 -11.33 -6.76
CA ALA A 64 0.87 -10.88 -5.67
C ALA A 64 0.87 -9.34 -5.59
N ALA A 65 1.53 -8.79 -4.58
CA ALA A 65 1.78 -7.36 -4.45
C ALA A 65 3.19 -7.14 -3.90
N ILE A 66 3.81 -6.04 -4.30
CA ILE A 66 5.09 -5.58 -3.76
C ILE A 66 4.79 -4.32 -2.94
N ASN A 67 5.34 -4.23 -1.72
CA ASN A 67 5.28 -3.02 -0.91
C ASN A 67 6.68 -2.50 -0.59
N ILE A 68 6.77 -1.18 -0.39
CA ILE A 68 7.88 -0.51 0.25
C ILE A 68 7.29 0.35 1.38
N ALA A 69 7.74 0.10 2.61
CA ALA A 69 7.41 0.90 3.78
C ALA A 69 8.61 1.77 4.19
N VAL A 70 8.38 3.05 4.43
CA VAL A 70 9.41 4.05 4.73
C VAL A 70 8.96 4.93 5.89
N THR A 71 9.84 5.12 6.87
CA THR A 71 9.56 6.02 7.98
C THR A 71 9.60 7.49 7.56
N LYS A 72 8.65 8.28 8.07
CA LYS A 72 8.45 9.72 7.81
C LYS A 72 9.69 10.61 7.85
N PRO A 73 10.70 10.40 8.73
CA PRO A 73 11.94 11.20 8.69
C PRO A 73 12.76 11.04 7.40
N ARG A 74 12.52 9.98 6.62
CA ARG A 74 13.21 9.67 5.36
C ARG A 74 12.41 10.07 4.12
N TRP A 75 11.23 10.68 4.30
CA TRP A 75 10.32 11.05 3.22
C TRP A 75 10.37 12.56 2.93
N GLN A 76 10.84 12.93 1.75
CA GLN A 76 10.97 14.31 1.26
C GLN A 76 9.74 14.75 0.42
N GLY A 77 8.55 14.37 0.86
CA GLY A 77 7.28 14.80 0.27
C GLY A 77 6.96 14.15 -1.09
N ALA A 78 6.23 14.87 -1.95
CA ALA A 78 5.64 14.32 -3.18
C ALA A 78 6.66 13.78 -4.22
N ASN A 79 7.92 14.23 -4.16
CA ASN A 79 8.96 13.74 -5.07
C ASN A 79 9.38 12.31 -4.71
N ASP A 80 9.44 12.00 -3.42
CA ASP A 80 9.74 10.66 -2.94
C ASP A 80 8.56 9.71 -3.21
N GLU A 81 7.31 10.19 -3.08
CA GLU A 81 6.13 9.38 -3.45
C GLU A 81 6.24 8.83 -4.87
N ARG A 82 6.49 9.71 -5.84
CA ARG A 82 6.62 9.31 -7.25
C ARG A 82 7.79 8.37 -7.45
N ARG A 83 8.94 8.68 -6.85
CA ARG A 83 10.13 7.82 -6.95
C ARG A 83 9.88 6.41 -6.42
N PHE A 84 9.24 6.29 -5.25
CA PHE A 84 8.91 4.98 -4.68
C PHE A 84 7.81 4.30 -5.49
N ALA A 85 6.81 5.02 -5.98
CA ALA A 85 5.80 4.47 -6.89
C ALA A 85 6.44 3.89 -8.15
N ASP A 86 7.32 4.64 -8.82
CA ASP A 86 8.03 4.19 -10.02
C ASP A 86 8.86 2.92 -9.75
N LEU A 87 9.55 2.85 -8.60
CA LEU A 87 10.33 1.68 -8.19
C LEU A 87 9.44 0.46 -7.95
N VAL A 88 8.34 0.62 -7.24
CA VAL A 88 7.44 -0.50 -6.92
C VAL A 88 6.70 -0.97 -8.18
N ILE A 89 6.30 -0.05 -9.07
CA ILE A 89 5.68 -0.38 -10.36
C ILE A 89 6.69 -1.13 -11.25
N ALA A 90 7.93 -0.64 -11.36
CA ALA A 90 8.96 -1.29 -12.16
C ALA A 90 9.28 -2.70 -11.62
N ALA A 91 9.39 -2.85 -10.29
CA ALA A 91 9.56 -4.14 -9.66
C ALA A 91 8.37 -5.07 -9.93
N ALA A 92 7.14 -4.56 -9.81
CA ALA A 92 5.93 -5.34 -10.04
C ALA A 92 5.81 -5.79 -11.50
N ALA A 93 6.16 -4.92 -12.45
CA ALA A 93 6.19 -5.23 -13.88
C ALA A 93 7.28 -6.27 -14.21
N ALA A 94 8.47 -6.15 -13.61
CA ALA A 94 9.54 -7.13 -13.79
C ALA A 94 9.12 -8.52 -13.27
N ILE A 95 8.52 -8.59 -12.07
CA ILE A 95 8.03 -9.85 -11.53
C ILE A 95 6.87 -10.38 -12.37
N SER A 96 5.92 -9.54 -12.79
CA SER A 96 4.81 -9.93 -13.67
C SER A 96 5.32 -10.63 -14.94
N GLY A 97 6.30 -10.05 -15.63
CA GLY A 97 6.91 -10.66 -16.82
C GLY A 97 7.59 -12.02 -16.54
N GLN A 98 8.23 -12.19 -15.38
CA GLN A 98 8.81 -13.46 -14.96
C GLN A 98 7.76 -14.49 -14.54
N GLN A 99 6.71 -14.04 -13.83
CA GLN A 99 5.59 -14.86 -13.35
C GLN A 99 4.82 -15.46 -14.53
N THR A 100 4.61 -14.67 -15.57
CA THR A 100 4.01 -15.13 -16.82
C THR A 100 4.81 -16.28 -17.46
N SER A 101 6.15 -16.23 -17.41
CA SER A 101 6.99 -17.33 -17.90
C SER A 101 6.95 -18.56 -17.00
N LEU A 102 6.92 -18.39 -15.67
CA LEU A 102 6.90 -19.51 -14.72
C LEU A 102 5.54 -20.19 -14.60
N VAL A 103 4.44 -19.44 -14.72
CA VAL A 103 3.07 -20.01 -14.74
C VAL A 103 2.83 -20.77 -16.04
N ALA A 104 3.32 -20.27 -17.19
CA ALA A 104 3.25 -20.99 -18.45
C ALA A 104 3.96 -22.36 -18.36
N LEU A 105 5.14 -22.42 -17.72
CA LEU A 105 5.87 -23.67 -17.51
C LEU A 105 5.22 -24.62 -16.48
N ARG A 106 4.36 -24.13 -15.59
CA ARG A 106 3.67 -24.94 -14.58
C ARG A 106 2.37 -25.58 -15.06
N GLN A 107 1.79 -25.12 -16.18
CA GLN A 107 0.52 -25.62 -16.71
C GLN A 107 0.67 -26.78 -17.71
N GLU A 108 1.90 -27.25 -17.98
CA GLU A 108 2.18 -28.36 -18.91
C GLU A 108 2.56 -29.68 -18.19
N GLY A 109 2.26 -29.84 -16.90
CA GLY A 109 2.58 -31.03 -16.09
C GLY A 109 1.37 -31.85 -15.69
#